data_AF-A0A1B7KNF5-F1
#
_entry.id   AF-A0A1B7KNF5-F1
#
_cell.length_a   1.000
_cell.length_b   1.000
_cell.length_c   1.000
_cell.angle_alpha   90.00
_cell.angle_beta   90.00
_cell.angle_gamma   90.00
#
_symmetry.space_group_name_H-M   'P 1'
#
loop_
_entity.id
_entity.type
_entity.pdbx_description
1 polymer ?
#
loop_
_entity_poly.entity_id
_entity_poly.type
_entity_poly.pdbx_seq_one_letter_code
_entity_poly.pdbx_strand_id
1 'polypeptide(L)'
;MNKLVHLFKFDIKLLRYLYSFPFVAYALCVLLMLSFGSRSDASFMPYIVVQGIAVPIAGWHLVFLYNSLYEEGARETLIVYYRKVLVIDIIRYALLHAIFISLLVCLTAWINGPDFFTSTLIVHLIMLFIFYQIIGIAVLSAVQSLDIALAIVATYTFMEVATQGTFMPWPHLFIFREPIGDISILLTFLSLGVGILLSAIQLWRKFK
;
A
#
# COMPACT_ATOMS: atom_id res chain seq x y z
N MET A 1 -17.68 20.16 4.64
CA MET A 1 -16.27 20.22 5.10
C MET A 1 -16.05 19.83 6.56
N ASN A 2 -16.94 20.16 7.52
CA ASN A 2 -16.74 19.84 8.95
C ASN A 2 -16.66 18.34 9.30
N LYS A 3 -17.42 17.47 8.61
CA LYS A 3 -17.48 16.03 8.94
C LYS A 3 -16.18 15.28 8.62
N LEU A 4 -15.54 15.60 7.50
CA LEU A 4 -14.34 14.89 7.02
C LEU A 4 -13.11 15.26 7.86
N VAL A 5 -12.97 16.54 8.21
CA VAL A 5 -11.95 17.02 9.16
C VAL A 5 -12.14 16.40 10.54
N HIS A 6 -13.39 16.25 11.00
CA HIS A 6 -13.68 15.60 12.27
C HIS A 6 -13.25 14.13 12.28
N LEU A 7 -13.46 13.39 11.19
CA LEU A 7 -13.02 12.00 11.08
C LEU A 7 -11.50 11.89 11.23
N PHE A 8 -10.73 12.67 10.48
CA PHE A 8 -9.27 12.67 10.62
C PHE A 8 -8.81 13.09 12.03
N LYS A 9 -9.43 14.10 12.64
CA LYS A 9 -9.09 14.50 14.03
C LYS A 9 -9.35 13.37 15.02
N PHE A 10 -10.43 12.63 14.85
CA PHE A 10 -10.75 11.47 15.66
C PHE A 10 -9.68 10.38 15.47
N ASP A 11 -9.34 10.06 14.22
CA ASP A 11 -8.34 9.03 13.90
C ASP A 11 -6.95 9.38 14.46
N ILE A 12 -6.53 10.65 14.36
CA ILE A 12 -5.27 11.13 14.94
C ILE A 12 -5.25 10.88 16.46
N LYS A 13 -6.36 11.18 17.14
CA LYS A 13 -6.47 10.97 18.59
C LYS A 13 -6.50 9.49 18.96
N LEU A 14 -7.13 8.66 18.13
CA LEU A 14 -7.23 7.21 18.31
C LEU A 14 -5.86 6.54 18.11
N LEU A 15 -5.19 6.81 16.98
CA LEU A 15 -3.96 6.16 16.57
C LEU A 15 -2.70 6.75 17.21
N ARG A 16 -2.75 8.00 17.68
CA ARG A 16 -1.62 8.70 18.30
C ARG A 16 -0.37 8.63 17.41
N TYR A 17 0.71 8.00 17.89
CA TYR A 17 1.97 7.87 17.17
C TYR A 17 1.87 6.99 15.92
N LEU A 18 0.94 6.02 15.89
CA LEU A 18 0.73 5.15 14.74
C LEU A 18 0.17 5.91 13.52
N TYR A 19 -0.52 7.04 13.75
CA TYR A 19 -0.98 7.92 12.68
C TYR A 19 0.21 8.51 11.90
N SER A 20 1.30 8.83 12.59
CA SER A 20 2.45 9.47 11.96
C SER A 20 3.35 8.49 11.21
N PHE A 21 3.21 7.19 11.45
CA PHE A 21 4.14 6.17 10.98
C PHE A 21 4.30 6.14 9.44
N PRO A 22 3.23 6.16 8.63
CA PRO A 22 3.37 6.17 7.17
C PRO A 22 4.15 7.40 6.64
N PHE A 23 4.02 8.55 7.29
CA PHE A 23 4.71 9.77 6.84
C PHE A 23 6.21 9.72 7.12
N VAL A 24 6.63 9.11 8.23
CA VAL A 24 8.05 8.86 8.51
C VAL A 24 8.66 7.98 7.42
N ALA A 25 7.93 6.96 6.97
CA ALA A 25 8.40 6.12 5.87
C ALA A 25 8.49 6.87 4.53
N TYR A 26 7.59 7.83 4.25
CA TYR A 26 7.73 8.68 3.07
C TYR A 26 8.97 9.57 3.13
N ALA A 27 9.28 10.13 4.32
CA ALA A 27 10.53 10.86 4.49
C ALA A 27 11.75 9.97 4.23
N LEU A 28 11.73 8.72 4.72
CA LEU A 28 12.77 7.72 4.41
C LEU A 28 12.85 7.43 2.90
N CYS A 29 11.70 7.29 2.21
CA CYS A 29 11.67 7.07 0.77
C CYS A 29 12.35 8.21 0.01
N VAL A 30 12.08 9.47 0.38
CA VAL A 30 12.76 10.63 -0.23
C VAL A 30 14.27 10.52 -0.05
N LEU A 31 14.75 10.23 1.16
CA LEU A 31 16.19 10.10 1.43
C LEU A 31 16.82 8.97 0.62
N LEU A 32 16.17 7.81 0.53
CA LEU A 32 16.64 6.67 -0.25
C LEU A 32 16.68 7.02 -1.74
N MET A 33 15.63 7.63 -2.29
CA MET A 33 15.55 8.01 -3.69
C MET A 33 16.63 9.02 -4.07
N LEU A 34 16.89 10.02 -3.23
CA LEU A 34 17.97 10.99 -3.46
C LEU A 34 19.35 10.33 -3.40
N SER A 35 19.54 9.37 -2.48
CA SER A 35 20.77 8.59 -2.40
C SER A 35 21.01 7.74 -3.64
N PHE A 36 19.97 7.03 -4.12
CA PHE A 36 20.08 6.17 -5.32
C PHE A 36 20.13 6.97 -6.62
N GLY A 37 19.43 8.10 -6.72
CA GLY A 37 19.42 8.95 -7.91
C GLY A 37 20.77 9.56 -8.24
N SER A 38 21.72 9.55 -7.29
CA SER A 38 23.12 9.92 -7.54
C SER A 38 23.92 8.88 -8.33
N ARG A 39 23.37 7.67 -8.53
CA ARG A 39 24.02 6.54 -9.20
C ARG A 39 23.40 6.29 -10.58
N SER A 40 24.21 6.36 -11.63
CA SER A 40 23.74 6.25 -13.02
C SER A 40 23.35 4.83 -13.44
N ASP A 41 23.81 3.80 -12.73
CA ASP A 41 23.56 2.38 -13.01
C ASP A 41 22.24 1.85 -12.41
N ALA A 42 21.53 2.69 -11.65
CA ALA A 42 20.41 2.27 -10.81
C ALA A 42 19.10 3.04 -11.08
N SER A 43 18.83 3.39 -12.34
CA SER A 43 17.68 4.24 -12.74
C SER A 43 16.31 3.72 -12.27
N PHE A 44 16.14 2.41 -12.08
CA PHE A 44 14.89 1.82 -11.59
C PHE A 44 14.74 1.85 -10.06
N MET A 45 15.81 2.09 -9.30
CA MET A 45 15.77 2.06 -7.83
C MET A 45 14.80 3.08 -7.22
N PRO A 46 14.70 4.34 -7.71
CA PRO A 46 13.70 5.27 -7.21
C PRO A 46 12.26 4.73 -7.34
N TYR A 47 11.95 4.06 -8.46
CA TYR A 47 10.65 3.44 -8.65
C TYR A 47 10.45 2.21 -7.75
N ILE A 48 11.49 1.40 -7.53
CA ILE A 48 11.48 0.29 -6.57
C ILE A 48 11.19 0.79 -5.15
N VAL A 49 11.73 1.94 -4.74
CA VAL A 49 11.41 2.55 -3.44
C VAL A 49 9.94 2.97 -3.38
N VAL A 50 9.39 3.57 -4.44
CA VAL A 50 7.97 3.96 -4.49
C VAL A 50 7.07 2.75 -4.38
N GLN A 51 7.24 1.76 -5.26
CA GLN A 51 6.37 0.60 -5.30
C GLN A 51 6.58 -0.34 -4.10
N GLY A 52 7.82 -0.51 -3.63
CA GLY A 52 8.19 -1.52 -2.62
C GLY A 52 8.16 -1.03 -1.18
N ILE A 53 8.11 0.28 -0.94
CA ILE A 53 8.05 0.86 0.40
C ILE A 53 6.86 1.81 0.52
N ALA A 54 6.80 2.85 -0.30
CA ALA A 54 5.81 3.92 -0.15
C ALA A 54 4.37 3.41 -0.34
N VAL A 55 4.13 2.61 -1.38
CA VAL A 55 2.81 2.06 -1.69
C VAL A 55 2.32 1.07 -0.62
N PRO A 56 3.12 0.07 -0.19
CA PRO A 56 2.72 -0.84 0.88
C PRO A 56 2.38 -0.13 2.20
N ILE A 57 3.18 0.86 2.57
CA ILE A 57 3.00 1.60 3.81
C ILE A 57 1.75 2.50 3.78
N ALA A 58 1.29 2.91 2.60
CA ALA A 58 0.02 3.62 2.46
C ALA A 58 -1.18 2.82 3.00
N GLY A 59 -1.14 1.49 2.91
CA GLY A 59 -2.19 0.61 3.42
C GLY A 59 -2.21 0.49 4.95
N TRP A 60 -1.08 0.76 5.60
CA TRP A 60 -0.93 0.52 7.04
C TRP A 60 -1.80 1.44 7.89
N HIS A 61 -2.10 2.64 7.40
CA HIS A 61 -3.01 3.55 8.10
C HIS A 61 -4.38 2.93 8.37
N LEU A 62 -4.91 2.23 7.36
CA LEU A 62 -6.18 1.53 7.47
C LEU A 62 -6.05 0.29 8.37
N VAL A 63 -4.93 -0.43 8.30
CA VAL A 63 -4.65 -1.57 9.20
C VAL A 63 -4.66 -1.11 10.66
N PHE A 64 -3.96 -0.03 10.99
CA PHE A 64 -3.93 0.52 12.36
C PHE A 64 -5.32 0.98 12.81
N LEU A 65 -6.07 1.65 11.95
CA LEU A 65 -7.43 2.09 12.26
C LEU A 65 -8.35 0.90 12.58
N TYR A 66 -8.35 -0.10 11.71
CA TYR A 66 -9.23 -1.27 11.81
C TYR A 66 -8.75 -2.29 12.85
N ASN A 67 -7.53 -2.17 13.38
CA ASN A 67 -7.08 -3.01 14.49
C ASN A 67 -7.97 -2.89 15.73
N SER A 68 -8.52 -1.69 15.98
CA SER A 68 -9.44 -1.45 17.09
C SER A 68 -10.67 -2.37 17.11
N LEU A 69 -11.05 -2.96 15.97
CA LEU A 69 -12.11 -3.96 15.88
C LEU A 69 -11.76 -5.30 16.52
N TYR A 70 -10.48 -5.63 16.60
CA TYR A 70 -9.97 -6.93 17.02
C TYR A 70 -9.31 -6.88 18.40
N GLU A 71 -9.38 -5.73 19.08
CA GLU A 71 -9.12 -5.62 20.51
C GLU A 71 -10.23 -6.33 21.31
N GLU A 72 -9.87 -6.94 22.44
CA GLU A 72 -10.76 -7.78 23.24
C GLU A 72 -12.08 -7.09 23.58
N GLY A 73 -13.20 -7.75 23.25
CA GLY A 73 -14.56 -7.27 23.55
C GLY A 73 -15.08 -6.12 22.68
N ALA A 74 -14.26 -5.51 21.82
CA ALA A 74 -14.67 -4.33 21.03
C ALA A 74 -15.45 -4.69 19.76
N ARG A 75 -15.19 -5.87 19.19
CA ARG A 75 -15.67 -6.29 17.87
C ARG A 75 -17.18 -6.22 17.70
N GLU A 76 -17.93 -6.78 18.64
CA GLU A 76 -19.39 -6.93 18.54
C GLU A 76 -20.09 -5.57 18.46
N THR A 77 -19.55 -4.58 19.16
CA THR A 77 -20.08 -3.22 19.18
C THR A 77 -19.61 -2.42 17.96
N LEU A 78 -18.31 -2.48 17.65
CA LEU A 78 -17.68 -1.60 16.66
C LEU A 78 -17.93 -2.05 15.21
N ILE A 79 -18.14 -3.34 14.94
CA ILE A 79 -18.30 -3.83 13.56
C ILE A 79 -19.51 -3.22 12.85
N VAL A 80 -20.58 -2.92 13.60
CA VAL A 80 -21.81 -2.28 13.09
C VAL A 80 -21.55 -0.85 12.60
N TYR A 81 -20.60 -0.16 13.23
CA TYR A 81 -20.16 1.17 12.83
C TYR A 81 -19.22 1.08 11.62
N TYR A 82 -18.15 0.28 11.72
CA TYR A 82 -17.12 0.19 10.70
C TYR A 82 -17.64 -0.31 9.35
N ARG A 83 -18.64 -1.21 9.31
CA ARG A 83 -19.26 -1.62 8.04
C ARG A 83 -19.89 -0.46 7.25
N LYS A 84 -20.37 0.58 7.92
CA LYS A 84 -21.01 1.74 7.27
C LYS A 84 -20.00 2.73 6.70
N VAL A 85 -18.79 2.74 7.24
CA VAL A 85 -17.76 3.74 6.91
C VAL A 85 -16.58 3.14 6.15
N LEU A 86 -16.47 1.82 6.02
CA LEU A 86 -15.37 1.12 5.32
C LEU A 86 -14.99 1.73 3.98
N VAL A 87 -15.95 1.93 3.09
CA VAL A 87 -15.68 2.51 1.77
C VAL A 87 -15.22 3.97 1.88
N ILE A 88 -15.80 4.73 2.80
CA ILE A 88 -15.42 6.14 3.05
C ILE A 88 -13.99 6.22 3.60
N ASP A 89 -13.62 5.29 4.49
CA ASP A 89 -12.29 5.21 5.08
C ASP A 89 -11.25 4.83 4.02
N ILE A 90 -11.53 3.82 3.20
CA ILE A 90 -10.66 3.44 2.08
C ILE A 90 -10.45 4.65 1.15
N ILE A 91 -11.52 5.35 0.77
CA ILE A 91 -11.42 6.52 -0.12
C ILE A 91 -10.63 7.66 0.54
N ARG A 92 -10.91 8.01 1.80
CA ARG A 92 -10.25 9.17 2.45
C ARG A 92 -8.75 8.92 2.62
N TYR A 93 -8.34 7.70 2.98
CA TYR A 93 -6.93 7.35 3.12
C TYR A 93 -6.26 7.15 1.75
N ALA A 94 -6.96 6.59 0.77
CA ALA A 94 -6.45 6.54 -0.61
C ALA A 94 -6.16 7.95 -1.13
N LEU A 95 -7.06 8.92 -0.93
CA LEU A 95 -6.83 10.31 -1.35
C LEU A 95 -5.66 10.96 -0.60
N LEU A 96 -5.56 10.74 0.72
CA LEU A 96 -4.45 11.24 1.53
C LEU A 96 -3.11 10.71 1.01
N HIS A 97 -3.00 9.39 0.82
CA HIS A 97 -1.75 8.75 0.40
C HIS A 97 -1.44 8.98 -1.08
N ALA A 98 -2.45 9.17 -1.93
CA ALA A 98 -2.25 9.52 -3.33
C ALA A 98 -1.47 10.84 -3.49
N ILE A 99 -1.65 11.81 -2.58
CA ILE A 99 -0.86 13.06 -2.60
C ILE A 99 0.63 12.75 -2.41
N PHE A 100 0.98 11.98 -1.37
CA PHE A 100 2.38 11.65 -1.08
C PHE A 100 3.01 10.77 -2.17
N ILE A 101 2.27 9.78 -2.67
CA ILE A 101 2.76 8.93 -3.77
C ILE A 101 2.94 9.75 -5.03
N SER A 102 2.04 10.68 -5.35
CA SER A 102 2.19 11.59 -6.50
C SER A 102 3.45 12.46 -6.39
N LEU A 103 3.77 12.96 -5.19
CA LEU A 103 5.01 13.69 -4.95
C LEU A 103 6.26 12.82 -5.20
N LEU A 104 6.25 11.56 -4.77
CA LEU A 104 7.34 10.63 -5.03
C LEU A 104 7.43 10.22 -6.51
N VAL A 105 6.31 10.13 -7.21
CA VAL A 105 6.28 9.95 -8.67
C VAL A 105 6.91 11.16 -9.37
N CYS A 106 6.56 12.38 -8.98
CA CYS A 106 7.20 13.59 -9.50
C CYS A 106 8.71 13.60 -9.21
N LEU A 107 9.14 13.17 -8.02
CA LEU A 107 10.56 13.05 -7.69
C LEU A 107 11.26 12.01 -8.57
N THR A 108 10.62 10.87 -8.83
CA THR A 108 11.15 9.84 -9.74
C THR A 108 11.32 10.38 -11.16
N ALA A 109 10.33 11.11 -11.66
CA ALA A 109 10.37 11.75 -12.99
C ALA A 109 11.42 12.86 -13.05
N TRP A 110 11.65 13.59 -11.96
CA TRP A 110 12.74 14.57 -11.91
C TRP A 110 14.12 13.89 -11.98
N ILE A 111 14.32 12.79 -11.24
CA ILE A 111 15.60 12.07 -11.22
C ILE A 111 15.90 11.39 -12.56
N ASN A 112 14.91 10.70 -13.15
CA ASN A 112 15.11 9.82 -14.30
C ASN A 112 14.60 10.40 -15.64
N GLY A 113 13.99 11.58 -15.63
CA GLY A 113 13.29 12.15 -16.76
C GLY A 113 11.79 11.77 -16.82
N PRO A 114 10.95 12.62 -17.44
CA PRO A 114 9.50 12.39 -17.50
C PRO A 114 9.12 11.13 -18.30
N ASP A 115 9.93 10.76 -19.29
CA ASP A 115 9.70 9.60 -20.15
C ASP A 115 9.88 8.26 -19.43
N PHE A 116 10.42 8.27 -18.20
CA PHE A 116 10.54 7.07 -17.36
C PHE A 116 9.18 6.39 -17.14
N PHE A 117 8.11 7.18 -16.95
CA PHE A 117 6.78 6.63 -16.67
C PHE A 117 6.03 6.28 -17.95
N THR A 118 6.19 5.03 -18.39
CA THR A 118 5.35 4.44 -19.43
C THR A 118 3.92 4.20 -18.92
N SER A 119 2.96 4.09 -19.84
CA SER A 119 1.56 3.76 -19.48
C SER A 119 1.45 2.48 -18.66
N THR A 120 2.30 1.49 -18.94
CA THR A 120 2.37 0.22 -18.18
C THR A 120 2.74 0.46 -16.72
N LEU A 121 3.76 1.26 -16.44
CA LEU A 121 4.20 1.56 -15.07
C LEU A 121 3.17 2.37 -14.29
N ILE A 122 2.44 3.27 -14.97
CA ILE A 122 1.35 4.06 -14.37
C ILE A 122 0.20 3.13 -13.97
N VAL A 123 -0.28 2.27 -14.89
CA VAL A 123 -1.37 1.34 -14.61
C VAL A 123 -0.98 0.36 -13.50
N HIS A 124 0.24 -0.16 -13.56
CA HIS A 124 0.81 -1.01 -12.50
C HIS A 124 0.78 -0.31 -11.14
N LEU A 125 1.29 0.92 -11.06
CA LEU A 125 1.33 1.68 -9.80
C LEU A 125 -0.08 1.92 -9.24
N ILE A 126 -1.06 2.24 -10.09
CA ILE A 126 -2.45 2.43 -9.69
C ILE A 126 -3.03 1.12 -9.12
N MET A 127 -2.85 -0.01 -9.81
CA MET A 127 -3.35 -1.30 -9.36
C MET A 127 -2.68 -1.74 -8.06
N LEU A 128 -1.36 -1.60 -7.97
CA LEU A 128 -0.59 -1.89 -6.76
C LEU A 128 -1.03 -1.02 -5.59
N PHE A 129 -1.29 0.26 -5.82
CA PHE A 129 -1.83 1.17 -4.82
C PHE A 129 -3.19 0.72 -4.31
N ILE A 130 -4.13 0.41 -5.21
CA ILE A 130 -5.46 -0.12 -4.84
C ILE A 130 -5.32 -1.42 -4.05
N PHE A 131 -4.46 -2.34 -4.49
CA PHE A 131 -4.19 -3.60 -3.79
C PHE A 131 -3.75 -3.35 -2.35
N TYR A 132 -2.73 -2.51 -2.14
CA TYR A 132 -2.21 -2.23 -0.80
C TYR A 132 -3.18 -1.44 0.10
N GLN A 133 -4.09 -0.65 -0.47
CA GLN A 133 -5.16 0.00 0.31
C GLN A 133 -6.11 -1.01 0.96
N ILE A 134 -6.32 -2.19 0.37
CA ILE A 134 -7.34 -3.14 0.84
C ILE A 134 -6.77 -4.44 1.41
N ILE A 135 -5.62 -4.91 0.93
CA ILE A 135 -5.05 -6.21 1.34
C ILE A 135 -4.73 -6.23 2.83
N GLY A 136 -4.21 -5.14 3.39
CA GLY A 136 -3.87 -5.07 4.81
C GLY A 136 -5.08 -5.29 5.70
N ILE A 137 -6.21 -4.63 5.39
CA ILE A 137 -7.47 -4.81 6.12
C ILE A 137 -8.02 -6.22 5.88
N ALA A 138 -7.92 -6.74 4.65
CA ALA A 138 -8.40 -8.07 4.31
C ALA A 138 -7.65 -9.15 5.12
N VAL A 139 -6.32 -9.09 5.16
CA VAL A 139 -5.48 -9.99 5.98
C VAL A 139 -5.80 -9.82 7.45
N LEU A 140 -5.83 -8.58 7.96
CA LEU A 140 -6.20 -8.29 9.35
C LEU A 140 -7.56 -8.90 9.71
N SER A 141 -8.53 -8.83 8.82
CA SER A 141 -9.87 -9.38 9.06
C SER A 141 -9.93 -10.91 9.13
N ALA A 142 -9.00 -11.56 8.42
CA ALA A 142 -8.87 -13.01 8.38
C ALA A 142 -8.13 -13.53 9.62
N VAL A 143 -6.97 -12.95 9.94
CA VAL A 143 -6.10 -13.41 11.05
C VAL A 143 -6.49 -12.83 12.40
N GLN A 144 -7.20 -11.70 12.43
CA GLN A 144 -7.69 -11.02 13.64
C GLN A 144 -6.57 -10.67 14.63
N SER A 145 -5.38 -10.38 14.12
CA SER A 145 -4.20 -10.00 14.89
C SER A 145 -3.38 -9.00 14.07
N LEU A 146 -3.08 -7.85 14.67
CA LEU A 146 -2.26 -6.82 14.05
C LEU A 146 -0.88 -7.35 13.68
N ASP A 147 -0.23 -8.02 14.63
CA ASP A 147 1.14 -8.49 14.49
C ASP A 147 1.26 -9.51 13.36
N ILE A 148 0.33 -10.46 13.30
CA ILE A 148 0.30 -11.47 12.24
C ILE A 148 -0.01 -10.81 10.89
N ALA A 149 -0.96 -9.86 10.84
CA ALA A 149 -1.31 -9.20 9.59
C ALA A 149 -0.17 -8.37 9.01
N LEU A 150 0.49 -7.57 9.86
CA LEU A 150 1.67 -6.80 9.46
C LEU A 150 2.83 -7.72 9.07
N ALA A 151 3.07 -8.80 9.81
CA ALA A 151 4.11 -9.76 9.47
C ALA A 151 3.89 -10.37 8.09
N ILE A 152 2.68 -10.85 7.77
CA ILE A 152 2.37 -11.44 6.46
C ILE A 152 2.63 -10.42 5.33
N VAL A 153 2.06 -9.22 5.45
CA VAL A 153 2.18 -8.18 4.41
C VAL A 153 3.63 -7.70 4.28
N ALA A 154 4.32 -7.46 5.39
CA ALA A 154 5.70 -7.01 5.39
C ALA A 154 6.64 -8.09 4.86
N THR A 155 6.54 -9.33 5.34
CA THR A 155 7.40 -10.44 4.90
C THR A 155 7.26 -10.68 3.41
N TYR A 156 6.05 -10.71 2.86
CA TYR A 156 5.85 -10.81 1.42
C TYR A 156 6.53 -9.65 0.67
N THR A 157 6.22 -8.41 1.07
CA THR A 157 6.72 -7.20 0.42
C THR A 157 8.24 -7.12 0.45
N PHE A 158 8.85 -7.27 1.63
CA PHE A 158 10.30 -7.19 1.80
C PHE A 158 11.03 -8.31 1.08
N MET A 159 10.49 -9.53 1.12
CA MET A 159 11.10 -10.66 0.45
C MET A 159 11.06 -10.49 -1.07
N GLU A 160 9.95 -10.01 -1.62
CA GLU A 160 9.87 -9.74 -3.06
C GLU A 160 10.82 -8.62 -3.48
N VAL A 161 10.88 -7.52 -2.72
CA VAL A 161 11.77 -6.38 -3.00
C VAL A 161 13.25 -6.75 -2.86
N ALA A 162 13.64 -7.42 -1.77
CA ALA A 162 15.03 -7.81 -1.52
C ALA A 162 15.54 -8.85 -2.51
N THR A 163 14.64 -9.70 -3.03
CA THR A 163 15.01 -10.78 -3.96
C THR A 163 14.71 -10.43 -5.41
N GLN A 164 14.15 -9.25 -5.67
CA GLN A 164 13.70 -8.80 -7.00
C GLN A 164 12.79 -9.85 -7.69
N GLY A 165 11.98 -10.56 -6.89
CA GLY A 165 11.08 -11.60 -7.38
C GLY A 165 11.77 -12.92 -7.79
N THR A 166 13.03 -13.15 -7.46
CA THR A 166 13.74 -14.38 -7.89
C THR A 166 13.71 -15.53 -6.89
N PHE A 167 13.26 -15.28 -5.65
CA PHE A 167 13.42 -16.24 -4.56
C PHE A 167 12.33 -17.30 -4.47
N MET A 168 11.07 -16.98 -4.78
CA MET A 168 9.95 -17.94 -4.69
C MET A 168 9.03 -17.87 -5.92
N PRO A 169 8.48 -19.02 -6.37
CA PRO A 169 7.56 -19.09 -7.51
C PRO A 169 6.12 -18.73 -7.09
N TRP A 170 5.92 -17.57 -6.49
CA TRP A 170 4.61 -17.06 -6.10
C TRP A 170 4.12 -15.96 -7.03
N PRO A 171 2.87 -15.48 -6.88
CA PRO A 171 2.40 -14.32 -7.61
C PRO A 171 3.33 -13.11 -7.37
N HIS A 172 3.86 -12.53 -8.43
CA HIS A 172 4.71 -11.34 -8.37
C HIS A 172 3.83 -10.10 -8.52
N LEU A 173 4.02 -9.10 -7.66
CA LEU A 173 3.25 -7.86 -7.66
C LEU A 173 4.09 -6.64 -8.03
N PHE A 174 5.42 -6.76 -8.11
CA PHE A 174 6.31 -5.64 -8.43
C PHE A 174 6.99 -5.78 -9.78
N ILE A 175 7.43 -4.64 -10.31
CA ILE A 175 8.22 -4.54 -11.54
C ILE A 175 9.60 -3.99 -11.17
N PHE A 176 10.65 -4.80 -11.27
CA PHE A 176 12.01 -4.40 -10.85
C PHE A 176 12.90 -3.89 -11.98
N ARG A 177 12.44 -4.00 -13.23
CA ARG A 177 13.17 -3.61 -14.44
C ARG A 177 12.21 -3.07 -15.49
N GLU A 178 12.75 -2.49 -16.55
CA GLU A 178 11.94 -1.98 -17.65
C GLU A 178 10.97 -3.05 -18.19
N PRO A 179 9.67 -2.72 -18.32
CA PRO A 179 8.66 -3.66 -18.76
C PRO A 179 8.74 -3.86 -20.28
N ILE A 180 9.59 -4.80 -20.72
CA ILE A 180 9.57 -5.35 -22.08
C ILE A 180 8.43 -6.35 -22.13
N GLY A 181 7.52 -6.26 -23.11
CA GLY A 181 6.22 -6.96 -23.19
C GLY A 181 6.23 -8.49 -23.06
N ASP A 182 6.59 -8.97 -21.88
CA ASP A 182 6.83 -10.36 -21.53
C ASP A 182 5.66 -10.92 -20.73
N ILE A 183 5.57 -12.26 -20.70
CA ILE A 183 4.54 -12.99 -19.95
C ILE A 183 4.54 -12.66 -18.45
N SER A 184 5.71 -12.27 -17.90
CA SER A 184 5.86 -11.86 -16.50
C SER A 184 5.00 -10.65 -16.15
N ILE A 185 4.94 -9.65 -17.03
CA ILE A 185 4.13 -8.43 -16.81
C ILE A 185 2.65 -8.78 -16.79
N LEU A 186 2.20 -9.63 -17.71
CA LEU A 186 0.81 -10.10 -17.73
C LEU A 186 0.47 -10.84 -16.43
N LEU A 187 1.36 -11.71 -15.96
CA LEU A 187 1.18 -12.43 -14.69
C LEU A 187 1.14 -11.47 -13.49
N THR A 188 1.93 -10.41 -13.49
CA THR A 188 1.88 -9.38 -12.45
C THR A 188 0.52 -8.70 -12.41
N PHE A 189 -0.02 -8.29 -13.55
CA PHE A 189 -1.35 -7.68 -13.63
C PHE A 189 -2.47 -8.64 -13.22
N LEU A 190 -2.39 -9.91 -13.62
CA LEU A 190 -3.33 -10.95 -13.19
C LEU A 190 -3.27 -11.16 -11.68
N SER A 191 -2.05 -11.22 -11.11
CA SER A 191 -1.82 -11.38 -9.68
C SER A 191 -2.42 -10.23 -8.88
N LEU A 192 -2.20 -8.99 -9.33
CA LEU A 192 -2.82 -7.79 -8.76
C LEU A 192 -4.34 -7.84 -8.86
N GLY A 193 -4.89 -8.16 -10.03
CA GLY A 193 -6.34 -8.23 -10.25
C GLY A 193 -7.02 -9.28 -9.36
N VAL A 194 -6.45 -10.48 -9.28
CA VAL A 194 -6.94 -11.56 -8.41
C VAL A 194 -6.79 -11.17 -6.95
N GLY A 195 -5.66 -10.61 -6.54
CA GLY A 195 -5.42 -10.16 -5.17
C GLY A 195 -6.41 -9.09 -4.71
N ILE A 196 -6.72 -8.12 -5.56
CA ILE A 196 -7.73 -7.08 -5.31
C ILE A 196 -9.11 -7.72 -5.13
N LEU A 197 -9.50 -8.61 -6.05
CA LEU A 197 -10.80 -9.28 -6.02
C LEU A 197 -10.97 -10.12 -4.75
N LEU A 198 -9.97 -10.94 -4.40
CA LEU A 198 -10.00 -11.77 -3.20
C LEU A 198 -10.06 -10.92 -1.92
N SER A 199 -9.31 -9.81 -1.88
CA SER A 199 -9.36 -8.86 -0.77
C SER A 199 -10.75 -8.24 -0.62
N ALA A 200 -11.36 -7.80 -1.72
CA ALA A 200 -12.71 -7.25 -1.72
C ALA A 200 -13.76 -8.27 -1.25
N ILE A 201 -13.66 -9.53 -1.70
CA ILE A 201 -14.55 -10.63 -1.26
C ILE A 201 -14.38 -10.89 0.24
N GLN A 202 -13.16 -10.92 0.75
CA GLN A 202 -12.89 -11.13 2.17
C GLN A 202 -13.48 -10.00 3.03
N LEU A 203 -13.29 -8.75 2.62
CA LEU A 203 -13.89 -7.60 3.30
C LEU A 203 -15.42 -7.63 3.23
N TRP A 204 -15.98 -7.97 2.07
CA TRP A 204 -17.44 -8.13 1.93
C TRP A 204 -17.99 -9.20 2.88
N ARG A 205 -17.34 -10.37 2.96
CA ARG A 205 -17.75 -11.44 3.88
C ARG A 205 -17.67 -11.03 5.35
N LYS A 206 -16.69 -10.21 5.72
CA LYS A 206 -16.49 -9.81 7.11
C LYS A 206 -17.42 -8.68 7.55
N PHE A 207 -17.69 -7.72 6.67
CA PHE A 207 -18.37 -6.47 7.00
C PHE A 207 -19.85 -6.42 6.53
N LYS A 208 -20.35 -7.47 5.87
CA LYS A 208 -21.79 -7.64 5.62
C LYS A 208 -22.55 -7.89 6.92
#